data_AF-A0A9D2E9N7-F1
#
_entry.id   AF-A0A9D2E9N7-F1
#
_cell.length_a   1.000
_cell.length_b   1.000
_cell.length_c   1.000
_cell.angle_alpha   90.00
_cell.angle_beta   90.00
_cell.angle_gamma   90.00
#
_symmetry.space_group_name_H-M   'P 1'
#
loop_
_entity.id
_entity.type
_entity.pdbx_description
1 polymer ?
#
loop_
_entity_poly.entity_id
_entity_poly.type
_entity_poly.pdbx_seq_one_letter_code
_entity_poly.pdbx_strand_id
1 'polypeptide(L)'
;MIINEKMDFKGIVTGHNEKFYQFRSKQIPENLFTVPVPVIHYCEFSDEIKDKDGFLKNGTELHLREVPLPNGAIHFYPRHEFYPPKKENIINNKRASISNLKDNIVPLKVNTPEVLGALRDEFCEHSDRFDVQVRKETMRILSEGNLDESCNHLRRLLNKPIFPQENGQIEYKSSFLNPRETDKNYQLRELVKILVGFANSDTHRGTLIVGVTDNQAVCGVENDFAQFGEQFNREKFTAMFMNLYKQLTSGQLMMDTHLEWNEIENHLICRISVDYHGDVVLMNGTNLYVRKESGNHLLKGDDVLAFIRQRVSSMNLGGFN
;
A
#
# COMPACT_ATOMS: atom_id res chain seq x y z
N MET A 1 -28.21 1.46 -17.86
CA MET A 1 -27.69 2.84 -18.04
C MET A 1 -26.47 2.72 -18.94
N ILE A 2 -26.57 3.27 -20.16
CA ILE A 2 -25.62 3.02 -21.26
C ILE A 2 -24.24 3.52 -20.82
N ILE A 3 -23.26 2.63 -20.85
CA ILE A 3 -21.87 2.97 -20.55
C ILE A 3 -21.37 3.81 -21.72
N ASN A 4 -20.99 5.06 -21.43
CA ASN A 4 -20.33 5.98 -22.36
C ASN A 4 -19.06 5.33 -22.91
N GLU A 5 -19.14 4.76 -24.11
CA GLU A 5 -17.98 4.17 -24.77
C GLU A 5 -16.96 5.26 -25.13
N LYS A 6 -15.71 5.05 -24.70
CA LYS A 6 -14.58 5.90 -25.10
C LYS A 6 -14.30 5.61 -26.57
N MET A 7 -14.39 6.61 -27.44
CA MET A 7 -14.06 6.45 -28.86
C MET A 7 -12.66 7.01 -29.15
N ASP A 8 -11.87 6.21 -29.87
CA ASP A 8 -10.56 6.63 -30.37
C ASP A 8 -10.69 7.09 -31.81
N PHE A 9 -9.98 8.17 -32.14
CA PHE A 9 -10.06 8.76 -33.46
C PHE A 9 -8.80 9.54 -33.80
N LYS A 10 -8.74 10.09 -35.02
CA LYS A 10 -7.60 10.88 -35.51
C LYS A 10 -8.03 12.33 -35.67
N GLY A 11 -7.34 13.23 -34.98
CA GLY A 11 -7.55 14.68 -35.08
C GLY A 11 -6.41 15.34 -35.85
N ILE A 12 -6.74 16.30 -36.71
CA ILE A 12 -5.76 17.12 -37.43
C ILE A 12 -5.75 18.51 -36.81
N VAL A 13 -4.58 19.01 -36.42
CA VAL A 13 -4.41 20.38 -35.90
C VAL A 13 -4.74 21.38 -37.00
N THR A 14 -5.71 22.27 -36.77
CA THR A 14 -6.09 23.34 -37.71
C THR A 14 -5.63 24.72 -37.26
N GLY A 15 -5.30 24.88 -35.98
CA GLY A 15 -4.81 26.12 -35.40
C GLY A 15 -4.54 25.98 -33.91
N HIS A 16 -3.89 26.98 -33.32
CA HIS A 16 -3.68 27.06 -31.89
C HIS A 16 -3.61 28.50 -31.41
N ASN A 17 -3.77 28.68 -30.09
CA ASN A 17 -3.38 29.86 -29.34
C ASN A 17 -2.78 29.40 -28.00
N GLU A 18 -2.39 30.34 -27.14
CA GLU A 18 -1.77 30.04 -25.85
C GLU A 18 -2.61 29.16 -24.91
N LYS A 19 -3.94 29.10 -25.11
CA LYS A 19 -4.87 28.36 -24.25
C LYS A 19 -5.35 27.06 -24.86
N PHE A 20 -5.59 27.02 -26.17
CA PHE A 20 -6.23 25.90 -26.85
C PHE A 20 -5.62 25.59 -28.21
N TYR A 21 -5.62 24.31 -28.56
CA TYR A 21 -5.52 23.83 -29.92
C TYR A 21 -6.92 23.65 -30.52
N GLN A 22 -7.07 23.95 -31.80
CA GLN A 22 -8.22 23.57 -32.60
C GLN A 22 -7.86 22.35 -33.43
N PHE A 23 -8.76 21.37 -33.43
CA PHE A 23 -8.63 20.14 -34.19
C PHE A 23 -9.85 19.93 -35.08
N ARG A 24 -9.63 19.22 -36.18
CA ARG A 24 -10.67 18.64 -37.03
C ARG A 24 -10.60 17.12 -36.96
N SER A 25 -11.73 16.45 -36.78
CA SER A 25 -11.77 14.98 -36.84
C SER A 25 -11.54 14.49 -38.27
N LYS A 26 -10.75 13.43 -38.42
CA LYS A 26 -10.53 12.77 -39.72
C LYS A 26 -11.70 11.87 -40.11
N GLN A 27 -12.40 11.33 -39.11
CA GLN A 27 -13.56 10.47 -39.30
C GLN A 27 -14.81 11.28 -39.65
N ILE A 28 -14.94 12.48 -39.07
CA ILE A 28 -16.08 13.39 -39.28
C ILE A 28 -15.51 14.79 -39.54
N PRO A 29 -15.17 15.15 -40.80
CA PRO A 29 -14.47 16.39 -41.13
C PRO A 29 -15.21 17.67 -40.72
N GLU A 30 -16.53 17.62 -40.54
CA GLU A 30 -17.33 18.75 -40.06
C GLU A 30 -17.15 19.01 -38.56
N ASN A 31 -16.64 18.01 -37.82
CA ASN A 31 -16.44 18.12 -36.38
C ASN A 31 -15.14 18.85 -36.06
N LEU A 32 -15.30 20.12 -35.66
CA LEU A 32 -14.25 20.96 -35.07
C LEU A 32 -14.38 20.96 -33.55
N PHE A 33 -13.28 20.72 -32.87
CA PHE A 33 -13.24 20.73 -31.40
C PHE A 33 -11.95 21.36 -30.92
N THR A 34 -11.90 21.68 -29.63
CA THR A 34 -10.72 22.28 -29.01
C THR A 34 -10.17 21.41 -27.89
N VAL A 35 -8.85 21.46 -27.72
CA VAL A 35 -8.15 20.77 -26.64
C VAL A 35 -7.26 21.77 -25.93
N PRO A 36 -7.32 21.88 -24.59
CA PRO A 36 -6.44 22.80 -23.86
C PRO A 36 -4.97 22.51 -24.12
N VAL A 37 -4.16 23.56 -24.25
CA VAL A 37 -2.70 23.44 -24.43
C VAL A 37 -2.05 22.58 -23.35
N PRO A 38 -2.39 22.72 -22.04
CA PRO A 38 -1.81 21.87 -21.00
C PRO A 38 -2.08 20.37 -21.18
N VAL A 39 -3.21 20.00 -21.79
CA VAL A 39 -3.58 18.60 -22.04
C VAL A 39 -2.73 18.01 -23.15
N ILE A 40 -2.51 18.76 -24.23
CA ILE A 40 -1.59 18.35 -25.29
C ILE A 40 -0.16 18.30 -24.74
N HIS A 41 0.30 19.40 -24.14
CA HIS A 41 1.68 19.54 -23.63
C HIS A 41 2.01 18.69 -22.41
N TYR A 42 1.04 17.95 -21.87
CA TYR A 42 1.27 16.87 -20.91
C TYR A 42 2.13 15.75 -21.52
N CYS A 43 1.94 15.49 -22.81
CA CYS A 43 2.62 14.44 -23.57
C CYS A 43 3.92 14.93 -24.21
N GLU A 44 4.82 13.99 -24.46
CA GLU A 44 6.06 14.18 -25.19
C GLU A 44 5.80 13.91 -26.69
N PHE A 45 6.16 14.89 -27.51
CA PHE A 45 6.04 14.83 -28.97
C PHE A 45 7.42 15.06 -29.59
N SER A 46 7.66 14.46 -30.75
CA SER A 46 8.87 14.73 -31.56
C SER A 46 8.97 16.22 -31.90
N ASP A 47 10.18 16.76 -31.91
CA ASP A 47 10.42 18.16 -32.31
C ASP A 47 10.14 18.40 -33.80
N GLU A 48 10.11 17.34 -34.61
CA GLU A 48 9.78 17.43 -36.05
C GLU A 48 8.35 17.93 -36.31
N ILE A 49 7.42 17.65 -35.39
CA ILE A 49 6.02 18.05 -35.51
C ILE A 49 5.70 19.33 -34.75
N LYS A 50 6.70 19.96 -34.13
CA LYS A 50 6.54 21.23 -33.40
C LYS A 50 7.06 22.42 -34.21
N ASP A 51 6.38 23.55 -34.09
CA ASP A 51 6.88 24.83 -34.57
C ASP A 51 7.98 25.38 -33.65
N LYS A 52 8.53 26.54 -34.03
CA LYS A 52 9.62 27.22 -33.31
C LYS A 52 9.24 27.64 -31.87
N ASP A 53 7.95 27.76 -31.59
CA ASP A 53 7.42 28.20 -30.31
C ASP A 53 7.00 26.99 -29.44
N GLY A 54 7.26 25.76 -29.92
CA GLY A 54 7.00 24.51 -29.21
C GLY A 54 5.56 24.00 -29.32
N PHE A 55 4.72 24.61 -30.17
CA PHE A 55 3.37 24.15 -30.44
C PHE A 55 3.34 23.16 -31.60
N LEU A 56 2.32 22.30 -31.67
CA LEU A 56 2.18 21.39 -32.81
C LEU A 56 1.86 22.16 -34.10
N LYS A 57 2.55 21.82 -35.19
CA LYS A 57 2.36 22.44 -36.51
C LYS A 57 0.94 22.21 -37.02
N ASN A 58 0.36 23.18 -37.71
CA ASN A 58 -0.89 22.98 -38.45
C ASN A 58 -0.75 21.83 -39.46
N GLY A 59 -1.77 20.99 -39.56
CA GLY A 59 -1.77 19.77 -40.36
C GLY A 59 -1.24 18.53 -39.62
N THR A 60 -0.71 18.66 -38.40
CA THR A 60 -0.27 17.52 -37.59
C THR A 60 -1.46 16.61 -37.25
N GLU A 61 -1.34 15.32 -37.56
CA GLU A 61 -2.32 14.30 -37.22
C GLU A 61 -1.96 13.63 -35.89
N LEU A 62 -2.93 13.58 -34.97
CA LEU A 62 -2.78 12.92 -33.67
C LEU A 62 -3.82 11.83 -33.46
N HIS A 63 -3.42 10.77 -32.76
CA HIS A 63 -4.33 9.80 -32.17
C HIS A 63 -4.93 10.35 -30.87
N LEU A 64 -6.23 10.58 -30.85
CA LEU A 64 -6.97 11.17 -29.73
C LEU A 64 -8.02 10.19 -29.20
N ARG A 65 -8.43 10.41 -27.96
CA ARG A 65 -9.53 9.72 -27.30
C ARG A 65 -10.57 10.72 -26.83
N GLU A 66 -11.82 10.42 -27.13
CA GLU A 66 -12.99 11.08 -26.58
C GLU A 66 -13.37 10.48 -25.22
N VAL A 67 -13.58 11.34 -24.22
CA VAL A 67 -13.94 10.96 -22.85
C VAL A 67 -15.18 11.77 -22.43
N PRO A 68 -16.36 11.15 -22.42
CA PRO A 68 -17.58 11.77 -21.92
C PRO A 68 -17.50 11.96 -20.41
N LEU A 69 -17.85 13.15 -19.92
CA LEU A 69 -17.92 13.48 -18.51
C LEU A 69 -19.35 13.30 -17.95
N PRO A 70 -19.51 13.10 -16.63
CA PRO A 70 -20.83 12.93 -16.00
C PRO A 70 -21.80 14.11 -16.19
N ASN A 71 -21.25 15.31 -16.42
CA ASN A 71 -22.03 16.53 -16.69
C ASN A 71 -22.45 16.67 -18.18
N GLY A 72 -22.16 15.67 -19.02
CA GLY A 72 -22.46 15.69 -20.45
C GLY A 72 -21.42 16.40 -21.32
N ALA A 73 -20.38 17.01 -20.73
CA ALA A 73 -19.28 17.58 -21.49
C ALA A 73 -18.37 16.47 -22.06
N ILE A 74 -17.67 16.77 -23.15
CA ILE A 74 -16.75 15.84 -23.79
C ILE A 74 -15.33 16.40 -23.68
N HIS A 75 -14.42 15.58 -23.16
CA HIS A 75 -12.99 15.90 -23.13
C HIS A 75 -12.22 15.07 -24.15
N PHE A 76 -11.15 15.65 -24.69
CA PHE A 76 -10.29 15.00 -25.67
C PHE A 76 -8.86 14.92 -25.13
N TYR A 77 -8.24 13.74 -25.27
CA TYR A 77 -6.89 13.48 -24.77
C TYR A 77 -6.02 12.80 -25.82
N PRO A 78 -4.72 13.13 -25.93
CA PRO A 78 -3.76 12.33 -26.67
C PRO A 78 -3.72 10.89 -26.16
N ARG A 79 -3.61 9.93 -27.07
CA ARG A 79 -3.44 8.52 -26.72
C ARG A 79 -2.02 8.28 -26.20
N HIS A 80 -1.89 8.00 -24.91
CA HIS A 80 -0.59 7.78 -24.26
C HIS A 80 0.22 6.61 -24.84
N GLU A 81 -0.43 5.67 -25.52
CA GLU A 81 0.20 4.59 -26.28
C GLU A 81 1.10 5.11 -27.42
N PHE A 82 0.73 6.24 -28.03
CA PHE A 82 1.49 6.89 -29.10
C PHE A 82 2.30 8.08 -28.60
N TYR A 83 1.85 8.73 -27.52
CA TYR A 83 2.41 9.98 -26.99
C TYR A 83 2.59 9.86 -25.47
N PRO A 84 3.72 9.31 -24.99
CA PRO A 84 3.93 9.12 -23.57
C PRO A 84 3.95 10.47 -22.82
N PRO A 85 3.49 10.53 -21.57
CA PRO A 85 3.61 11.74 -20.74
C PRO A 85 5.08 12.17 -20.57
N LYS A 86 5.33 13.48 -20.51
CA LYS A 86 6.67 14.01 -20.22
C LYS A 86 7.17 13.51 -18.86
N LYS A 87 8.44 13.10 -18.77
CA LYS A 87 9.05 12.56 -17.54
C LYS A 87 8.84 13.46 -16.32
N GLU A 88 8.98 14.78 -16.47
CA GLU A 88 8.80 15.76 -15.39
C GLU A 88 7.37 15.76 -14.83
N ASN A 89 6.36 15.63 -15.70
CA ASN A 89 4.96 15.54 -15.29
C ASN A 89 4.67 14.24 -14.54
N ILE A 90 5.27 13.12 -14.97
CA ILE A 90 5.17 11.83 -14.27
C ILE A 90 5.77 11.95 -12.86
N ILE A 91 6.95 12.57 -12.73
CA ILE A 91 7.63 12.76 -11.45
C ILE A 91 6.81 13.66 -10.53
N ASN A 92 6.27 14.77 -11.04
CA ASN A 92 5.48 15.72 -10.25
C ASN A 92 4.15 15.10 -9.78
N ASN A 93 3.44 14.37 -10.65
CA ASN A 93 2.23 13.65 -10.26
C ASN A 93 2.50 12.53 -9.24
N LYS A 94 3.63 11.83 -9.38
CA LYS A 94 4.05 10.82 -8.41
C LYS A 94 4.36 11.45 -7.05
N ARG A 95 5.05 12.58 -7.02
CA ARG A 95 5.34 13.33 -5.78
C ARG A 95 4.07 13.87 -5.11
N ALA A 96 3.17 14.47 -5.87
CA ALA A 96 1.89 14.97 -5.36
C ALA A 96 0.96 13.84 -4.87
N SER A 97 0.97 12.68 -5.55
CA SER A 97 0.24 11.50 -5.07
C SER A 97 0.82 10.96 -3.77
N ILE A 98 2.16 10.90 -3.64
CA ILE A 98 2.82 10.43 -2.42
C ILE A 98 2.60 11.38 -1.23
N SER A 99 2.61 12.71 -1.45
CA SER A 99 2.30 13.66 -0.37
C SER A 99 0.88 13.46 0.17
N ASN A 100 -0.10 13.27 -0.72
CA ASN A 100 -1.49 13.05 -0.32
C ASN A 100 -1.71 11.71 0.39
N LEU A 101 -0.83 10.71 0.19
CA LEU A 101 -0.92 9.45 0.93
C LEU A 101 -0.69 9.65 2.43
N LYS A 102 0.02 10.70 2.85
CA LYS A 102 0.39 10.92 4.25
C LYS A 102 -0.48 11.93 4.99
N ASP A 103 -1.45 12.53 4.31
CA ASP A 103 -2.38 13.47 4.93
C ASP A 103 -3.16 12.81 6.07
N ASN A 104 -3.23 13.48 7.21
CA ASN A 104 -3.94 13.02 8.43
C ASN A 104 -3.48 11.64 8.94
N ILE A 105 -2.24 11.23 8.68
CA ILE A 105 -1.68 10.02 9.28
C ILE A 105 -1.17 10.28 10.69
N VAL A 106 -1.50 9.34 11.57
CA VAL A 106 -0.99 9.34 12.93
C VAL A 106 0.40 8.67 12.94
N PRO A 107 1.44 9.33 13.48
CA PRO A 107 2.73 8.70 13.70
C PRO A 107 2.61 7.46 14.59
N LEU A 108 3.26 6.36 14.20
CA LEU A 108 3.32 5.17 15.04
C LEU A 108 4.19 5.45 16.26
N LYS A 109 3.58 5.43 17.45
CA LYS A 109 4.32 5.53 18.71
C LYS A 109 4.92 4.18 19.08
N VAL A 110 6.15 3.93 18.63
CA VAL A 110 6.95 2.73 18.95
C VAL A 110 7.80 2.89 20.21
N ASN A 111 7.97 4.13 20.67
CA ASN A 111 8.69 4.46 21.89
C ASN A 111 7.66 4.71 22.98
N THR A 112 7.59 3.80 23.94
CA THR A 112 6.73 3.91 25.12
C THR A 112 7.60 3.87 26.38
N PRO A 113 7.08 4.35 27.53
CA PRO A 113 7.80 4.24 28.80
C PRO A 113 8.23 2.80 29.14
N GLU A 114 7.41 1.81 28.79
CA GLU A 114 7.70 0.39 29.01
C GLU A 114 8.88 -0.07 28.15
N VAL A 115 8.92 0.33 26.88
CA VAL A 115 10.04 0.06 25.98
C VAL A 115 11.33 0.72 26.48
N LEU A 116 11.24 1.97 26.94
CA LEU A 116 12.39 2.66 27.53
C LEU A 116 12.88 1.93 28.77
N GLY A 117 11.97 1.48 29.64
CA GLY A 117 12.30 0.68 30.82
C GLY A 117 13.10 -0.57 30.45
N ALA A 118 12.57 -1.38 29.53
CA ALA A 118 13.24 -2.60 29.08
C ALA A 118 14.63 -2.34 28.46
N LEU A 119 14.75 -1.31 27.61
CA LEU A 119 16.05 -0.94 27.02
C LEU A 119 17.04 -0.45 28.08
N ARG A 120 16.57 0.29 29.10
CA ARG A 120 17.40 0.77 30.20
C ARG A 120 17.89 -0.38 31.06
N ASP A 121 17.03 -1.34 31.39
CA ASP A 121 17.39 -2.52 32.17
C ASP A 121 18.46 -3.32 31.45
N GLU A 122 18.28 -3.59 30.15
CA GLU A 122 19.28 -4.31 29.34
C GLU A 122 20.61 -3.53 29.22
N PHE A 123 20.56 -2.20 29.06
CA PHE A 123 21.77 -1.37 29.07
C PHE A 123 22.51 -1.46 30.41
N CYS A 124 21.80 -1.44 31.53
CA CYS A 124 22.38 -1.56 32.86
C CYS A 124 23.04 -2.94 33.06
N GLU A 125 22.36 -4.03 32.68
CA GLU A 125 22.87 -5.40 32.74
C GLU A 125 24.16 -5.59 31.94
N HIS A 126 24.30 -4.86 30.83
CA HIS A 126 25.45 -4.96 29.93
C HIS A 126 26.39 -3.76 30.02
N SER A 127 26.24 -2.92 31.04
CA SER A 127 26.92 -1.63 31.11
C SER A 127 28.45 -1.74 31.12
N ASP A 128 28.99 -2.84 31.66
CA ASP A 128 30.43 -3.14 31.70
C ASP A 128 31.06 -3.35 30.32
N ARG A 129 30.26 -3.63 29.28
CA ARG A 129 30.75 -3.76 27.90
C ARG A 129 31.05 -2.41 27.24
N PHE A 130 30.60 -1.31 27.83
CA PHE A 130 30.76 0.04 27.29
C PHE A 130 31.82 0.83 28.06
N ASP A 131 32.62 1.61 27.32
CA ASP A 131 33.60 2.49 27.95
C ASP A 131 32.94 3.58 28.81
N VAL A 132 33.76 4.21 29.66
CA VAL A 132 33.29 5.22 30.62
C VAL A 132 32.66 6.44 29.93
N GLN A 133 33.14 6.83 28.74
CA GLN A 133 32.62 7.99 28.02
C GLN A 133 31.25 7.68 27.42
N VAL A 134 31.10 6.51 26.80
CA VAL A 134 29.81 6.03 26.29
C VAL A 134 28.78 5.94 27.42
N ARG A 135 29.15 5.40 28.58
CA ARG A 135 28.24 5.35 29.73
C ARG A 135 27.82 6.74 30.22
N LYS A 136 28.76 7.68 30.34
CA LYS A 136 28.46 9.06 30.74
C LYS A 136 27.52 9.76 29.76
N GLU A 137 27.78 9.60 28.46
CA GLU A 137 26.94 10.17 27.42
C GLU A 137 25.54 9.57 27.43
N THR A 138 25.42 8.25 27.54
CA THR A 138 24.12 7.58 27.68
C THR A 138 23.36 8.09 28.90
N MET A 139 24.00 8.21 30.07
CA MET A 139 23.34 8.75 31.27
C MET A 139 22.87 10.20 31.09
N ARG A 140 23.65 11.03 30.37
CA ARG A 140 23.25 12.39 30.02
C ARG A 140 21.99 12.38 29.15
N ILE A 141 21.99 11.63 28.05
CA ILE A 141 20.84 11.51 27.14
C ILE A 141 19.60 10.97 27.87
N LEU A 142 19.75 9.98 28.75
CA LEU A 142 18.61 9.44 29.53
C LEU A 142 18.05 10.41 30.57
N SER A 143 18.84 11.40 31.00
CA SER A 143 18.44 12.39 32.00
C SER A 143 17.86 13.65 31.36
N GLU A 144 18.40 14.06 30.22
CA GLU A 144 18.08 15.33 29.55
C GLU A 144 17.21 15.15 28.30
N GLY A 145 17.29 14.01 27.64
CA GLY A 145 16.60 13.71 26.39
C GLY A 145 15.14 13.33 26.59
N ASN A 146 14.35 13.49 25.53
CA ASN A 146 12.96 13.01 25.52
C ASN A 146 12.89 11.48 25.32
N LEU A 147 11.67 10.94 25.38
CA LEU A 147 11.41 9.49 25.26
C LEU A 147 11.96 8.91 23.94
N ASP A 148 11.75 9.62 22.83
CA ASP A 148 12.18 9.16 21.51
C ASP A 148 13.71 9.18 21.38
N GLU A 149 14.34 10.26 21.81
CA GLU A 149 15.81 10.38 21.84
C GLU A 149 16.45 9.28 22.69
N SER A 150 15.91 9.06 23.89
CA SER A 150 16.39 8.04 24.82
C SER A 150 16.26 6.62 24.25
N CYS A 151 15.07 6.26 23.74
CA CYS A 151 14.84 4.95 23.13
C CYS A 151 15.72 4.74 21.89
N ASN A 152 15.80 5.73 21.00
CA ASN A 152 16.56 5.62 19.77
C ASN A 152 18.07 5.51 20.04
N HIS A 153 18.57 6.24 21.04
CA HIS A 153 19.95 6.11 21.49
C HIS A 153 20.25 4.71 22.02
N LEU A 154 19.44 4.20 22.94
CA LEU A 154 19.63 2.86 23.51
C LEU A 154 19.49 1.76 22.47
N ARG A 155 18.53 1.86 21.54
CA ARG A 155 18.39 0.89 20.45
C ARG A 155 19.64 0.84 19.57
N ARG A 156 20.20 1.99 19.18
CA ARG A 156 21.44 2.04 18.39
C ARG A 156 22.61 1.42 19.16
N LEU A 157 22.72 1.76 20.44
CA LEU A 157 23.81 1.28 21.30
C LEU A 157 23.74 -0.23 21.54
N LEU A 158 22.53 -0.77 21.72
CA LEU A 158 22.26 -2.19 21.96
C LEU A 158 22.02 -3.00 20.67
N ASN A 159 22.10 -2.36 19.50
CA ASN A 159 21.75 -2.95 18.20
C ASN A 159 20.35 -3.62 18.20
N LYS A 160 19.35 -2.94 18.75
CA LYS A 160 17.97 -3.43 18.86
C LYS A 160 17.10 -2.88 17.73
N PRO A 161 16.28 -3.74 17.09
CA PRO A 161 15.30 -3.31 16.11
C PRO A 161 14.18 -2.50 16.77
N ILE A 162 13.48 -1.70 15.97
CA ILE A 162 12.29 -0.95 16.41
C ILE A 162 11.13 -1.91 16.66
N PHE A 163 10.96 -2.85 15.73
CA PHE A 163 9.94 -3.88 15.77
C PHE A 163 10.48 -5.17 16.41
N PRO A 164 9.64 -5.93 17.13
CA PRO A 164 10.03 -7.23 17.66
C PRO A 164 10.28 -8.25 16.55
N GLN A 165 10.84 -9.41 16.92
CA GLN A 165 10.97 -10.54 15.99
C GLN A 165 9.60 -11.14 15.65
N GLU A 166 9.48 -11.70 14.45
CA GLU A 166 8.29 -12.43 14.02
C GLU A 166 7.99 -13.62 14.92
N ASN A 167 6.71 -13.94 15.06
CA ASN A 167 6.26 -15.07 15.86
C ASN A 167 4.85 -15.54 15.44
N GLY A 168 4.21 -16.33 16.31
CA GLY A 168 2.82 -16.79 16.17
C GLY A 168 1.78 -15.71 15.90
N GLN A 169 2.05 -14.48 16.31
CA GLN A 169 1.11 -13.36 16.32
C GLN A 169 1.63 -12.14 15.54
N ILE A 170 2.85 -12.17 15.03
CA ILE A 170 3.46 -11.03 14.32
C ILE A 170 4.10 -11.53 13.03
N GLU A 171 3.77 -10.88 11.92
CA GLU A 171 4.34 -11.12 10.59
C GLU A 171 4.68 -9.78 9.93
N TYR A 172 5.82 -9.72 9.23
CA TYR A 172 6.23 -8.60 8.41
C TYR A 172 6.15 -8.92 6.92
N LYS A 173 5.80 -7.90 6.14
CA LYS A 173 5.98 -7.89 4.69
C LYS A 173 6.50 -6.52 4.26
N SER A 174 7.46 -6.51 3.34
CA SER A 174 8.02 -5.25 2.86
C SER A 174 7.06 -4.48 1.94
N SER A 175 6.13 -5.16 1.27
CA SER A 175 5.30 -4.59 0.21
C SER A 175 3.97 -5.33 0.04
N PHE A 176 2.99 -4.63 -0.55
CA PHE A 176 1.73 -5.18 -1.06
C PHE A 176 1.85 -5.87 -2.41
N LEU A 177 3.03 -5.79 -3.04
CA LEU A 177 3.30 -6.35 -4.35
C LEU A 177 4.48 -7.31 -4.26
N ASN A 178 4.47 -8.32 -5.13
CA ASN A 178 5.63 -9.19 -5.31
C ASN A 178 6.20 -8.92 -6.72
N PRO A 179 7.41 -8.37 -6.84
CA PRO A 179 7.99 -8.02 -8.15
C PRO A 179 8.33 -9.25 -9.00
N ARG A 180 8.36 -10.46 -8.41
CA ARG A 180 8.60 -11.71 -9.13
C ARG A 180 7.33 -12.33 -9.72
N GLU A 181 6.16 -11.81 -9.36
CA GLU A 181 4.87 -12.34 -9.75
C GLU A 181 4.17 -11.41 -10.75
N THR A 182 3.59 -11.98 -11.80
CA THR A 182 2.85 -11.22 -12.82
C THR A 182 1.45 -10.86 -12.36
N ASP A 183 0.86 -11.67 -11.48
CA ASP A 183 -0.42 -11.38 -10.85
C ASP A 183 -0.24 -10.40 -9.68
N LYS A 184 -0.66 -9.15 -9.90
CA LYS A 184 -0.63 -8.08 -8.90
C LYS A 184 -1.40 -8.42 -7.62
N ASN A 185 -2.36 -9.35 -7.67
CA ASN A 185 -3.13 -9.78 -6.51
C ASN A 185 -2.47 -10.94 -5.74
N TYR A 186 -1.39 -11.53 -6.26
CA TYR A 186 -0.71 -12.66 -5.61
C TYR A 186 -0.34 -12.31 -4.17
N GLN A 187 0.40 -11.21 -3.99
CA GLN A 187 0.88 -10.81 -2.68
C GLN A 187 -0.28 -10.48 -1.75
N LEU A 188 -1.33 -9.82 -2.25
CA LEU A 188 -2.54 -9.54 -1.46
C LEU A 188 -3.20 -10.83 -0.96
N ARG A 189 -3.26 -11.89 -1.78
CA ARG A 189 -3.77 -13.21 -1.36
C ARG A 189 -2.88 -13.86 -0.31
N GLU A 190 -1.56 -13.70 -0.40
CA GLU A 190 -0.64 -14.16 0.64
C GLU A 190 -0.88 -13.41 1.96
N LEU A 191 -1.16 -12.11 1.93
CA LEU A 191 -1.53 -11.35 3.14
C LEU A 191 -2.82 -11.91 3.75
N VAL A 192 -3.85 -12.17 2.92
CA VAL A 192 -5.10 -12.77 3.40
C VAL A 192 -4.85 -14.15 4.03
N LYS A 193 -3.98 -14.96 3.42
CA LYS A 193 -3.60 -16.27 3.96
C LYS A 193 -2.98 -16.13 5.36
N ILE A 194 -2.09 -15.16 5.57
CA ILE A 194 -1.51 -14.83 6.88
C ILE A 194 -2.60 -14.55 7.91
N LEU A 195 -3.54 -13.66 7.59
CA LEU A 195 -4.62 -13.26 8.48
C LEU A 195 -5.57 -14.43 8.82
N VAL A 196 -5.88 -15.29 7.84
CA VAL A 196 -6.64 -16.55 8.07
C VAL A 196 -5.88 -17.48 9.01
N GLY A 197 -4.56 -17.58 8.84
CA GLY A 197 -3.69 -18.33 9.74
C GLY A 197 -3.78 -17.82 11.17
N PHE A 198 -3.72 -16.51 11.39
CA PHE A 198 -3.89 -15.90 12.72
C PHE A 198 -5.26 -16.22 13.33
N ALA A 199 -6.34 -16.11 12.57
CA ALA A 199 -7.69 -16.43 13.02
C ALA A 199 -7.84 -17.90 13.46
N ASN A 200 -7.16 -18.81 12.76
CA ASN A 200 -7.14 -20.24 13.09
C ASN A 200 -6.04 -20.63 14.08
N SER A 201 -5.24 -19.70 14.58
CA SER A 201 -4.22 -19.99 15.58
C SER A 201 -4.84 -20.32 16.95
N ASP A 202 -4.02 -20.81 17.87
CA ASP A 202 -4.44 -21.07 19.26
C ASP A 202 -4.84 -19.80 20.00
N THR A 203 -4.27 -18.66 19.64
CA THR A 203 -4.58 -17.35 20.25
C THR A 203 -5.68 -16.60 19.51
N HIS A 204 -6.01 -17.03 18.29
CA HIS A 204 -6.93 -16.40 17.34
C HIS A 204 -6.62 -14.93 17.00
N ARG A 205 -5.41 -14.50 17.32
CA ARG A 205 -4.97 -13.10 17.27
C ARG A 205 -3.67 -12.98 16.51
N GLY A 206 -3.50 -11.87 15.81
CA GLY A 206 -2.23 -11.53 15.21
C GLY A 206 -2.25 -10.21 14.47
N THR A 207 -1.06 -9.69 14.19
CA THR A 207 -0.84 -8.44 13.48
C THR A 207 0.14 -8.68 12.34
N LEU A 208 -0.30 -8.38 11.13
CA LEU A 208 0.52 -8.28 9.93
C LEU A 208 0.93 -6.81 9.74
N ILE A 209 2.22 -6.55 9.58
CA ILE A 209 2.75 -5.21 9.36
C ILE A 209 3.42 -5.15 7.98
N VAL A 210 2.85 -4.33 7.10
CA VAL A 210 3.33 -4.12 5.73
C VAL A 210 4.10 -2.80 5.60
N GLY A 211 5.23 -2.83 4.92
CA GLY A 211 6.21 -1.73 4.86
C GLY A 211 7.41 -1.94 5.79
N VAL A 212 7.61 -3.17 6.26
CA VAL A 212 8.73 -3.58 7.11
C VAL A 212 9.36 -4.85 6.51
N THR A 213 10.67 -4.86 6.37
CA THR A 213 11.43 -6.01 5.85
C THR A 213 11.52 -7.13 6.88
N ASP A 214 11.87 -8.35 6.44
CA ASP A 214 12.06 -9.51 7.33
C ASP A 214 13.10 -9.25 8.44
N ASN A 215 14.05 -8.35 8.18
CA ASN A 215 15.06 -7.89 9.16
C ASN A 215 14.55 -6.75 10.06
N GLN A 216 13.24 -6.51 10.13
CA GLN A 216 12.57 -5.45 10.91
C GLN A 216 12.94 -4.01 10.52
N ALA A 217 13.63 -3.81 9.39
CA ALA A 217 13.92 -2.48 8.87
C ALA A 217 12.69 -1.88 8.17
N VAL A 218 12.39 -0.62 8.44
CA VAL A 218 11.28 0.12 7.83
C VAL A 218 11.63 0.45 6.37
N CYS A 219 10.73 0.13 5.43
CA CYS A 219 10.89 0.45 4.02
C CYS A 219 9.70 1.20 3.39
N GLY A 220 8.55 1.20 4.07
CA GLY A 220 7.34 1.86 3.60
C GLY A 220 6.66 1.17 2.42
N VAL A 221 5.48 1.66 2.05
CA VAL A 221 4.64 1.15 0.95
C VAL A 221 4.24 2.21 -0.08
N GLU A 222 4.73 3.45 0.05
CA GLU A 222 4.34 4.58 -0.82
C GLU A 222 4.58 4.31 -2.30
N ASN A 223 5.64 3.55 -2.60
CA ASN A 223 5.97 3.19 -3.98
C ASN A 223 5.00 2.16 -4.59
N ASP A 224 4.29 1.38 -3.76
CA ASP A 224 3.32 0.38 -4.22
C ASP A 224 2.09 1.06 -4.82
N PHE A 225 1.68 2.21 -4.28
CA PHE A 225 0.51 2.96 -4.74
C PHE A 225 0.61 3.38 -6.22
N ALA A 226 1.82 3.68 -6.70
CA ALA A 226 2.05 3.99 -8.10
C ALA A 226 1.67 2.83 -9.05
N GLN A 227 1.70 1.58 -8.57
CA GLN A 227 1.36 0.39 -9.36
C GLN A 227 -0.14 0.06 -9.34
N PHE A 228 -0.88 0.61 -8.36
CA PHE A 228 -2.33 0.48 -8.24
C PHE A 228 -3.09 1.54 -9.06
N GLY A 229 -2.49 2.72 -9.28
CA GLY A 229 -2.99 3.72 -10.24
C GLY A 229 -2.75 5.17 -9.80
N GLU A 230 -2.84 6.12 -10.74
CA GLU A 230 -2.51 7.54 -10.53
C GLU A 230 -3.35 8.25 -9.46
N GLN A 231 -4.54 7.76 -9.14
CA GLN A 231 -5.42 8.32 -8.10
C GLN A 231 -5.69 7.33 -6.97
N PHE A 232 -4.82 6.33 -6.82
CA PHE A 232 -4.96 5.32 -5.79
C PHE A 232 -4.47 5.87 -4.46
N ASN A 233 -5.32 5.83 -3.44
CA ASN A 233 -5.03 6.33 -2.10
C ASN A 233 -5.33 5.26 -1.06
N ARG A 234 -5.01 5.55 0.21
CA ARG A 234 -5.16 4.62 1.33
C ARG A 234 -6.58 4.12 1.49
N GLU A 235 -7.57 5.00 1.34
CA GLU A 235 -8.99 4.64 1.47
C GLU A 235 -9.43 3.67 0.37
N LYS A 236 -9.04 3.94 -0.88
CA LYS A 236 -9.30 3.03 -2.01
C LYS A 236 -8.57 1.70 -1.83
N PHE A 237 -7.34 1.71 -1.31
CA PHE A 237 -6.62 0.49 -0.96
C PHE A 237 -7.38 -0.31 0.10
N THR A 238 -7.74 0.32 1.22
CA THR A 238 -8.47 -0.35 2.31
C THR A 238 -9.76 -0.98 1.79
N ALA A 239 -10.57 -0.24 1.01
CA ALA A 239 -11.80 -0.78 0.44
C ALA A 239 -11.55 -1.97 -0.50
N MET A 240 -10.55 -1.85 -1.38
CA MET A 240 -10.17 -2.91 -2.33
C MET A 240 -9.67 -4.17 -1.60
N PHE A 241 -8.78 -4.00 -0.61
CA PHE A 241 -8.26 -5.09 0.21
C PHE A 241 -9.36 -5.76 1.03
N MET A 242 -10.23 -5.02 1.72
CA MET A 242 -11.31 -5.60 2.52
C MET A 242 -12.35 -6.34 1.66
N ASN A 243 -12.62 -5.86 0.44
CA ASN A 243 -13.45 -6.58 -0.52
C ASN A 243 -12.82 -7.91 -0.94
N LEU A 244 -11.53 -7.92 -1.27
CA LEU A 244 -10.79 -9.14 -1.57
C LEU A 244 -10.78 -10.09 -0.36
N TYR A 245 -10.51 -9.55 0.83
CA TYR A 245 -10.49 -10.30 2.08
C TYR A 245 -11.82 -11.01 2.33
N LYS A 246 -12.95 -10.30 2.19
CA LYS A 246 -14.29 -10.88 2.28
C LYS A 246 -14.55 -11.96 1.24
N GLN A 247 -14.14 -11.75 -0.02
CA GLN A 247 -14.33 -12.72 -1.09
C GLN A 247 -13.59 -14.03 -0.84
N LEU A 248 -12.39 -13.94 -0.25
CA LEU A 248 -11.54 -15.10 0.01
C LEU A 248 -11.84 -15.76 1.36
N THR A 249 -12.59 -15.12 2.26
CA THR A 249 -12.81 -15.59 3.63
C THR A 249 -14.30 -15.56 4.01
N SER A 250 -14.69 -14.77 5.02
CA SER A 250 -16.06 -14.61 5.50
C SER A 250 -16.32 -13.16 5.91
N GLY A 251 -17.60 -12.79 5.95
CA GLY A 251 -18.01 -11.47 6.45
C GLY A 251 -17.69 -11.26 7.93
N GLN A 252 -17.73 -12.33 8.74
CA GLN A 252 -17.46 -12.26 10.17
C GLN A 252 -15.99 -11.94 10.45
N LEU A 253 -15.07 -12.68 9.80
CA LEU A 253 -13.64 -12.42 9.96
C LEU A 253 -13.27 -11.00 9.49
N MET A 254 -13.91 -10.50 8.42
CA MET A 254 -13.72 -9.12 7.97
C MET A 254 -14.12 -8.08 9.04
N MET A 255 -15.18 -8.33 9.82
CA MET A 255 -15.60 -7.41 10.90
C MET A 255 -14.60 -7.40 12.06
N ASP A 256 -13.98 -8.54 12.34
CA ASP A 256 -13.00 -8.71 13.43
C ASP A 256 -11.55 -8.42 12.96
N THR A 257 -11.40 -7.82 11.79
CA THR A 257 -10.11 -7.42 11.22
C THR A 257 -10.02 -5.90 11.08
N HIS A 258 -8.98 -5.32 11.65
CA HIS A 258 -8.74 -3.87 11.64
C HIS A 258 -7.51 -3.54 10.81
N LEU A 259 -7.67 -2.63 9.84
CA LEU A 259 -6.60 -2.11 9.00
C LEU A 259 -6.32 -0.66 9.39
N GLU A 260 -5.11 -0.38 9.84
CA GLU A 260 -4.64 0.92 10.27
C GLU A 260 -3.44 1.38 9.44
N TRP A 261 -3.39 2.67 9.15
CA TRP A 261 -2.29 3.31 8.45
C TRP A 261 -1.51 4.19 9.41
N ASN A 262 -0.19 4.04 9.44
CA ASN A 262 0.67 4.84 10.30
C ASN A 262 1.91 5.33 9.54
N GLU A 263 2.53 6.37 10.07
CA GLU A 263 3.83 6.87 9.61
C GLU A 263 4.90 6.58 10.64
N ILE A 264 6.06 6.08 10.19
CA ILE A 264 7.24 5.88 11.02
C ILE A 264 8.49 6.16 10.17
N GLU A 265 9.44 6.93 10.68
CA GLU A 265 10.67 7.30 9.96
C GLU A 265 10.41 7.89 8.55
N ASN A 266 9.35 8.69 8.41
CA ASN A 266 8.87 9.21 7.12
C ASN A 266 8.50 8.09 6.11
N HIS A 267 8.07 6.94 6.59
CA HIS A 267 7.57 5.84 5.79
C HIS A 267 6.14 5.48 6.18
N LEU A 268 5.31 5.29 5.17
CA LEU A 268 3.93 4.82 5.29
C LEU A 268 3.95 3.32 5.50
N ILE A 269 3.38 2.85 6.61
CA ILE A 269 3.18 1.44 6.90
C ILE A 269 1.69 1.14 7.08
N CYS A 270 1.34 -0.13 6.89
CA CYS A 270 -0.02 -0.63 7.12
C CYS A 270 0.02 -1.74 8.17
N ARG A 271 -0.83 -1.63 9.19
CA ARG A 271 -1.00 -2.65 10.22
C ARG A 271 -2.36 -3.28 10.06
N ILE A 272 -2.40 -4.59 9.91
CA ILE A 272 -3.63 -5.36 9.77
C ILE A 272 -3.70 -6.33 10.94
N SER A 273 -4.63 -6.10 11.87
CA SER A 273 -4.79 -6.90 13.08
C SER A 273 -6.07 -7.72 13.02
N VAL A 274 -5.99 -8.96 13.49
CA VAL A 274 -7.11 -9.89 13.62
C VAL A 274 -7.31 -10.21 15.10
N ASP A 275 -8.55 -10.18 15.54
CA ASP A 275 -8.97 -10.65 16.87
C ASP A 275 -10.27 -11.42 16.76
N TYR A 276 -10.18 -12.68 16.32
CA TYR A 276 -11.33 -13.42 15.80
C TYR A 276 -11.76 -14.56 16.72
N HIS A 277 -12.94 -14.46 17.33
CA HIS A 277 -13.45 -15.48 18.26
C HIS A 277 -14.56 -16.36 17.69
N GLY A 278 -14.62 -16.51 16.36
CA GLY A 278 -15.62 -17.35 15.68
C GLY A 278 -15.17 -18.77 15.32
N ASP A 279 -15.89 -19.37 14.38
CA ASP A 279 -15.66 -20.72 13.85
C ASP A 279 -14.43 -20.85 12.95
N VAL A 280 -14.02 -22.07 12.63
CA VAL A 280 -12.89 -22.32 11.72
C VAL A 280 -13.04 -21.55 10.41
N VAL A 281 -11.99 -20.81 10.04
CA VAL A 281 -11.97 -20.00 8.81
C VAL A 281 -11.36 -20.81 7.68
N LEU A 282 -12.12 -20.98 6.59
CA LEU A 282 -11.63 -21.56 5.34
C LEU A 282 -11.39 -20.46 4.31
N MET A 283 -10.19 -20.44 3.73
CA MET A 283 -9.88 -19.56 2.60
C MET A 283 -10.41 -20.19 1.30
N ASN A 284 -11.09 -19.40 0.47
CA ASN A 284 -11.81 -19.87 -0.74
C ASN A 284 -12.79 -21.02 -0.45
N GLY A 285 -13.34 -21.07 0.77
CA GLY A 285 -14.28 -22.10 1.22
C GLY A 285 -13.71 -23.52 1.34
N THR A 286 -12.41 -23.73 1.10
CA THR A 286 -11.82 -25.08 1.01
C THR A 286 -10.48 -25.22 1.71
N ASN A 287 -9.66 -24.17 1.76
CA ASN A 287 -8.30 -24.25 2.27
C ASN A 287 -8.25 -23.85 3.75
N LEU A 288 -7.89 -24.80 4.60
CA LEU A 288 -7.66 -24.56 6.03
C LEU A 288 -6.19 -24.21 6.28
N TYR A 289 -5.90 -22.93 6.50
CA TYR A 289 -4.58 -22.46 6.91
C TYR A 289 -4.53 -22.28 8.42
N VAL A 290 -3.52 -22.85 9.06
CA VAL A 290 -3.29 -22.72 10.50
C VAL A 290 -1.90 -22.15 10.73
N ARG A 291 -1.81 -21.14 11.60
CA ARG A 291 -0.54 -20.54 12.02
C ARG A 291 0.06 -21.36 13.15
N LYS A 292 1.34 -21.74 13.01
CA LYS A 292 2.13 -22.35 14.06
C LYS A 292 3.51 -21.71 14.04
N GLU A 293 3.94 -21.15 15.17
CA GLU A 293 5.14 -20.29 15.23
C GLU A 293 5.04 -19.18 14.16
N SER A 294 6.12 -18.83 13.46
CA SER A 294 6.05 -17.85 12.36
C SER A 294 5.49 -18.42 11.04
N GLY A 295 5.11 -19.70 10.99
CA GLY A 295 4.71 -20.39 9.77
C GLY A 295 3.20 -20.50 9.57
N ASN A 296 2.76 -20.38 8.32
CA ASN A 296 1.40 -20.73 7.90
C ASN A 296 1.39 -22.08 7.20
N HIS A 297 0.57 -23.01 7.70
CA HIS A 297 0.48 -24.38 7.19
C HIS A 297 -0.90 -24.66 6.62
N LEU A 298 -0.94 -25.16 5.38
CA LEU A 298 -2.16 -25.70 4.78
C LEU A 298 -2.38 -27.12 5.30
N LEU A 299 -3.45 -27.34 6.06
CA LEU A 299 -3.84 -28.68 6.48
C LEU A 299 -4.52 -29.43 5.32
N LYS A 300 -4.33 -30.75 5.29
CA LYS A 300 -4.90 -31.64 4.25
C LYS A 300 -5.40 -32.94 4.86
N GLY A 301 -6.38 -33.57 4.20
CA GLY A 301 -6.87 -34.89 4.58
C GLY A 301 -7.34 -34.97 6.03
N ASP A 302 -6.88 -36.00 6.75
CA ASP A 302 -7.31 -36.28 8.12
C ASP A 302 -6.96 -35.16 9.12
N ASP A 303 -5.89 -34.39 8.86
CA ASP A 303 -5.49 -33.27 9.73
C ASP A 303 -6.56 -32.17 9.79
N VAL A 304 -7.29 -31.95 8.69
CA VAL A 304 -8.40 -31.00 8.65
C VAL A 304 -9.53 -31.45 9.58
N LEU A 305 -9.88 -32.74 9.51
CA LEU A 305 -10.94 -33.32 10.35
C LEU A 305 -10.55 -33.32 11.83
N ALA A 306 -9.29 -33.65 12.12
CA ALA A 306 -8.76 -33.62 13.49
C ALA A 306 -8.81 -32.21 14.07
N PHE A 307 -8.35 -31.21 13.31
CA PHE A 307 -8.36 -29.81 13.72
C PHE A 307 -9.78 -29.30 14.01
N ILE A 308 -10.72 -29.54 13.10
CA ILE A 308 -12.13 -29.11 13.27
C ILE A 308 -12.74 -29.77 14.51
N ARG A 309 -12.53 -31.08 14.72
CA ARG A 309 -13.03 -31.78 15.91
C ARG A 309 -12.48 -31.18 17.20
N GLN A 310 -11.18 -30.92 17.26
CA GLN A 310 -10.55 -30.29 18.42
C GLN A 310 -11.16 -28.90 18.70
N ARG A 311 -11.37 -28.10 17.65
CA ARG A 311 -11.94 -26.75 17.76
C ARG A 311 -13.37 -26.78 18.31
N VAL A 312 -14.22 -27.65 17.77
CA VAL A 312 -15.61 -27.82 18.25
C VAL A 312 -15.67 -28.32 19.69
N SER A 313 -14.83 -29.29 20.06
CA SER A 313 -14.74 -29.78 21.44
C SER A 313 -14.30 -28.68 22.41
N SER A 314 -13.35 -27.83 22.02
CA SER A 314 -12.88 -26.72 22.85
C SER A 314 -13.95 -25.64 23.10
N MET A 315 -14.82 -25.37 22.11
CA MET A 315 -15.94 -24.43 22.26
C MET A 315 -17.01 -24.96 23.22
N ASN A 316 -17.31 -26.27 23.20
CA ASN A 316 -18.32 -26.86 24.07
C ASN A 316 -17.90 -26.92 25.55
N LEU A 317 -16.59 -26.92 25.84
CA LEU A 317 -16.07 -26.93 27.21
C LEU A 317 -16.03 -25.53 27.85
N GLY A 318 -16.01 -24.46 27.05
CA GLY A 318 -16.04 -23.07 27.53
C GLY A 318 -17.43 -22.52 27.86
N GLY A 319 -18.51 -23.25 27.54
CA GLY A 319 -19.91 -22.85 27.76
C GLY A 319 -20.50 -23.27 29.11
N PHE A 320 -19.72 -23.91 29.97
CA PHE A 320 -20.09 -24.23 31.36
C PHE A 320 -19.15 -23.47 32.32
N ASN A 321 -19.39 -22.18 32.51
CA ASN A 321 -18.94 -21.42 33.68
C ASN A 321 -19.89 -20.25 33.94
#